data_AF-A0A150LPP9-F1
#
_entry.id   AF-A0A150LPP9-F1
#
_cell.length_a   1.000
_cell.length_b   1.000
_cell.length_c   1.000
_cell.angle_alpha   90.00
_cell.angle_beta   90.00
_cell.angle_gamma   90.00
#
_symmetry.space_group_name_H-M   'P 1'
#
loop_
_entity.id
_entity.type
_entity.pdbx_description
1 polymer ?
#
loop_
_entity_poly.entity_id
_entity_poly.type
_entity_poly.pdbx_seq_one_letter_code
_entity_poly.pdbx_strand_id
1 'polypeptide(L)' 'MRPKTIEQAYQAIEQYIHFYNHSRFQEKQNGLSSVEYREKAAA' A
#
# COMPACT_ATOMS: atom_id res chain seq x y z
N MET A 1 0.48 -14.54 -10.90
CA MET A 1 0.96 -15.83 -10.39
C MET A 1 0.25 -16.08 -9.06
N ARG A 2 -0.35 -17.26 -8.81
CA ARG A 2 -0.93 -17.56 -7.48
C ARG A 2 0.16 -18.14 -6.57
N PRO A 3 0.29 -17.69 -5.32
CA PRO A 3 1.24 -18.25 -4.38
C PRO A 3 0.90 -19.73 -4.09
N LYS A 4 1.93 -20.57 -3.94
CA LYS A 4 1.79 -22.02 -3.75
C LYS A 4 2.04 -22.44 -2.30
N THR A 5 2.61 -21.56 -1.49
CA THR A 5 2.81 -21.77 -0.05
C THR A 5 2.28 -20.58 0.74
N ILE A 6 2.13 -20.77 2.05
CA ILE A 6 1.67 -19.72 2.97
C ILE A 6 2.70 -18.59 3.01
N GLU A 7 4.00 -18.90 3.04
CA GLU A 7 5.10 -17.94 3.07
C GLU A 7 5.10 -17.06 1.81
N GLN A 8 4.88 -17.67 0.64
CA GLN A 8 4.75 -16.93 -0.61
C GLN A 8 3.52 -16.02 -0.61
N ALA A 9 2.42 -16.44 0.02
CA ALA A 9 1.23 -15.61 0.16
C ALA A 9 1.50 -14.40 1.06
N TYR A 10 2.16 -14.60 2.20
CA TYR A 10 2.58 -13.51 3.08
C TYR A 10 3.48 -12.51 2.36
N GLN A 11 4.51 -13.00 1.67
CA GLN A 11 5.44 -12.13 0.95
C GLN A 11 4.75 -11.34 -0.16
N ALA A 12 3.81 -11.95 -0.88
CA ALA A 12 3.02 -11.26 -1.91
C ALA A 12 2.12 -10.16 -1.32
N ILE A 13 1.54 -10.39 -0.14
CA ILE A 13 0.73 -9.40 0.57
C ILE A 13 1.60 -8.22 1.02
N GLU A 14 2.75 -8.47 1.63
CA GLU A 14 3.68 -7.42 2.08
C GLU A 14 4.17 -6.56 0.91
N GLN A 15 4.54 -7.19 -0.21
CA GLN A 15 4.94 -6.48 -1.42
C GLN A 15 3.81 -5.61 -1.98
N TYR A 16 2.57 -6.12 -1.98
CA TYR A 16 1.42 -5.35 -2.45
C TYR A 16 1.14 -4.14 -1.55
N ILE A 17 1.21 -4.31 -0.23
CA ILE A 17 1.03 -3.20 0.73
C ILE A 17 2.09 -2.12 0.52
N HIS A 18 3.36 -2.52 0.39
CA HIS A 18 4.46 -1.58 0.14
C HIS A 18 4.28 -0.83 -1.18
N PHE A 19 3.99 -1.55 -2.27
CA PHE A 19 3.70 -0.95 -3.57
C PHE A 19 2.53 0.05 -3.47
N TYR A 20 1.44 -0.33 -2.81
CA TYR A 20 0.26 0.52 -2.65
C TYR A 20 0.60 1.84 -1.94
N ASN A 21 1.39 1.76 -0.87
CA ASN A 21 1.73 2.92 -0.04
C ASN A 21 2.78 3.85 -0.68
N HIS A 22 3.76 3.31 -1.41
CA HIS A 22 4.93 4.09 -1.85
C HIS A 22 5.07 4.27 -3.35
N SER A 23 4.54 3.35 -4.17
CA SER A 23 4.88 3.28 -5.60
C SER A 23 3.68 3.38 -6.52
N ARG A 24 2.47 3.11 -6.03
CA ARG A 24 1.25 3.24 -6.81
C ARG A 24 1.03 4.71 -7.18
N PHE A 25 0.81 4.99 -8.46
CA PHE A 25 0.30 6.29 -8.90
C PHE A 25 -1.10 6.48 -8.31
N GLN A 26 -1.21 7.28 -7.26
CA GLN A 26 -2.47 7.64 -6.62
C GLN A 26 -2.88 9.01 -7.18
N GLU A 27 -4.11 9.13 -7.68
CA GLU A 27 -4.72 10.46 -7.83
C GLU A 27 -4.71 11.10 -6.45
N LYS A 28 -3.87 12.13 -6.29
CA LYS A 28 -3.73 12.84 -5.04
C LYS A 28 -5.02 13.63 -4.79
N GLN A 29 -5.93 13.10 -4.00
CA GLN A 29 -7.05 13.87 -3.47
C GLN A 29 -6.46 15.01 -2.62
N ASN A 30 -6.61 16.26 -3.08
CA ASN A 30 -5.99 17.45 -2.48
C ASN A 30 -4.44 17.41 -2.35
N GLY A 31 -3.72 16.71 -3.22
CA GLY A 31 -2.25 16.71 -3.21
C GLY A 31 -1.60 15.72 -2.22
N LEU A 32 -2.40 15.00 -1.43
CA LEU A 32 -1.94 14.05 -0.40
C LEU A 32 -2.04 12.60 -0.87
N SER A 33 -1.04 11.78 -0.52
CA SER A 33 -1.12 10.32 -0.59
C SER A 33 -2.03 9.77 0.50
N SER A 34 -2.47 8.51 0.34
CA SER A 34 -3.31 7.82 1.33
C SER A 34 -2.67 7.75 2.73
N VAL A 35 -1.33 7.74 2.82
CA VAL A 35 -0.60 7.75 4.10
C VAL A 35 -0.67 9.13 4.73
N GLU A 36 -0.33 10.18 3.98
CA GLU A 36 -0.37 11.57 4.44
C GLU A 36 -1.77 12.01 4.86
N TYR A 37 -2.81 11.52 4.17
CA TYR A 37 -4.20 11.77 4.56
C TYR A 37 -4.54 11.16 5.92
N ARG A 38 -4.11 9.92 6.19
CA ARG A 38 -4.34 9.25 7.48
C ARG A 38 -3.59 9.93 8.62
N GLU A 39 -2.36 10.37 8.38
CA GLU A 39 -1.58 11.14 9.35
C GLU A 39 -2.27 12.46 9.68
N LYS A 40 -2.75 13.18 8.66
CA LYS A 40 -3.49 14.45 8.85
C LYS A 40 -4.82 14.27 9.57
N ALA A 41 -5.53 13.15 9.38
CA ALA A 41 -6.80 12.87 10.05
C ALA A 41 -6.63 12.41 11.51
N ALA A 42 -5.43 11.97 11.90
CA ALA A 42 -5.12 11.53 13.27
C ALA A 42 -4.58 12.66 14.17
N ALA A 43 -4.33 13.85 13.61
CA ALA A 43 -3.90 15.07 14.31
C ALA A 43 -5.10 15.96 14.64
#